data_AF-M3FQU6-F1
#
_entry.id   AF-M3FQU6-F1
#
_cell.length_a   1.000
_cell.length_b   1.000
_cell.length_c   1.000
_cell.angle_alpha   90.00
_cell.angle_beta   90.00
_cell.angle_gamma   90.00
#
_symmetry.space_group_name_H-M   'P 1'
#
loop_
_entity.id
_entity.type
_entity.pdbx_description
1 polymer ?
#
loop_
_entity_poly.entity_id
_entity_poly.type
_entity_poly.pdbx_seq_one_letter_code
_entity_poly.pdbx_strand_id
1 'polypeptide(L)'
;MWDAFTHLDRWGMRLLPVLGEEIAGSPLYWYLQYGGSAVAAVVIAVFVVVALRRQPVVEPVGVPVLSAADRWVAGAVIGGCALVAAVQRVARWWAHWGSVAKPYEVIPTVCFGAGAGLVVGVLLYGVGVRARRPAPAAAAPAVDAEADSSVRR
;
A
#
# COMPACT_ATOMS: atom_id res chain seq x y z
N MET A 1 -1.03 -28.23 7.35
CA MET A 1 -0.37 -28.63 6.09
C MET A 1 0.56 -27.54 5.57
N TRP A 2 0.12 -26.28 5.47
CA TRP A 2 0.98 -25.15 5.06
C TRP A 2 2.14 -24.89 6.04
N ASP A 3 1.89 -24.96 7.34
CA ASP A 3 2.93 -24.79 8.38
C ASP A 3 4.08 -25.80 8.30
N ALA A 4 3.82 -27.01 7.78
CA ALA A 4 4.87 -28.02 7.61
C ALA A 4 5.83 -27.68 6.44
N PHE A 5 5.40 -26.81 5.52
CA PHE A 5 6.21 -26.31 4.40
C PHE A 5 6.98 -25.03 4.76
N THR A 6 6.43 -24.16 5.61
CA THR A 6 7.01 -22.85 5.95
C THR A 6 7.82 -22.82 7.25
N HIS A 7 7.71 -23.83 8.13
CA HIS A 7 8.61 -23.96 9.27
C HIS A 7 9.99 -24.46 8.83
N LEU A 8 10.99 -23.61 9.08
CA LEU A 8 12.41 -23.93 9.04
C LEU A 8 12.62 -25.25 9.81
N ASP A 9 13.27 -26.22 9.15
CA ASP A 9 13.82 -27.50 9.67
C ASP A 9 13.14 -28.84 9.35
N ARG A 10 12.00 -28.94 8.63
CA ARG A 10 11.35 -30.28 8.55
C ARG A 10 11.03 -30.89 7.17
N TRP A 11 10.50 -30.17 6.19
CA TRP A 11 10.08 -30.82 4.92
C TRP A 11 10.70 -30.21 3.65
N GLY A 12 10.69 -28.89 3.49
CA GLY A 12 11.24 -28.22 2.29
C GLY A 12 12.74 -28.43 2.08
N MET A 13 13.56 -28.33 3.13
CA MET A 13 15.01 -28.58 3.05
C MET A 13 15.38 -30.07 2.97
N ARG A 14 14.46 -30.99 3.29
CA ARG A 14 14.69 -32.43 3.10
C ARG A 14 14.42 -32.86 1.65
N LEU A 15 13.54 -32.16 0.94
CA LEU A 15 13.23 -32.39 -0.47
C LEU A 15 14.20 -31.68 -1.43
N LEU A 16 14.69 -30.50 -1.05
CA LEU A 16 15.69 -29.74 -1.81
C LEU A 16 16.80 -29.27 -0.86
N PRO A 17 17.75 -30.16 -0.48
CA PRO A 17 18.84 -29.85 0.45
C PRO A 17 19.68 -28.64 0.01
N VAL A 18 19.80 -28.45 -1.30
CA VAL A 18 20.46 -27.30 -1.93
C VAL A 18 19.91 -25.94 -1.47
N LEU A 19 18.64 -25.87 -1.03
CA LEU A 19 18.05 -24.64 -0.49
C LEU A 19 18.66 -24.25 0.86
N GLY A 20 19.18 -25.22 1.62
CA GLY A 20 19.89 -25.01 2.88
C GLY A 20 21.38 -24.78 2.71
N GLU A 21 21.94 -24.98 1.51
CA GLU A 21 23.36 -24.73 1.25
C GLU A 21 23.65 -23.23 1.36
N GLU A 22 24.73 -22.93 2.08
CA GLU A 22 25.21 -21.57 2.22
C GLU A 22 25.94 -21.14 0.96
N ILE A 23 25.48 -20.04 0.36
CA ILE A 23 26.15 -19.37 -0.74
C ILE A 23 26.42 -17.94 -0.26
N ALA A 24 27.69 -17.52 -0.32
CA ALA A 24 28.12 -16.19 0.13
C ALA A 24 27.69 -15.83 1.58
N GLY A 25 27.66 -16.82 2.47
CA GLY A 25 27.36 -16.63 3.89
C GLY A 25 25.87 -16.53 4.24
N SER A 26 24.96 -16.93 3.33
CA SER A 26 23.54 -17.09 3.63
C SER A 26 22.93 -18.29 2.90
N PRO A 27 21.92 -18.97 3.46
CA PRO A 27 21.28 -20.11 2.80
C PRO A 27 20.59 -19.71 1.49
N LEU A 28 20.61 -20.58 0.48
CA LEU A 28 20.00 -20.33 -0.82
C LEU A 28 18.50 -19.95 -0.73
N TYR A 29 17.73 -20.54 0.21
CA TYR A 29 16.33 -20.20 0.41
C TYR A 29 16.12 -18.71 0.75
N TRP A 30 17.09 -18.08 1.43
CA TRP A 30 17.02 -16.67 1.82
C TRP A 30 17.01 -15.79 0.56
N TYR A 31 17.89 -16.07 -0.40
CA TYR A 31 17.93 -15.38 -1.68
C TYR A 31 16.67 -15.60 -2.50
N LEU A 32 16.13 -16.82 -2.53
CA LEU A 32 14.88 -17.10 -3.23
C LEU A 32 13.70 -16.34 -2.62
N GLN A 33 13.61 -16.33 -1.29
CA GLN A 33 12.50 -15.70 -0.57
C GLN A 33 12.53 -14.18 -0.71
N TYR A 34 13.67 -13.55 -0.42
CA TYR A 34 13.78 -12.09 -0.46
C TYR A 34 13.99 -11.57 -1.88
N GLY A 35 14.83 -12.23 -2.67
CA GLY A 35 15.10 -11.88 -4.06
C GLY A 35 13.86 -12.07 -4.94
N GLY A 36 13.15 -13.20 -4.81
CA GLY A 36 11.89 -13.44 -5.53
C GLY A 36 10.82 -12.41 -5.18
N SER A 37 10.69 -12.04 -3.91
CA SER A 37 9.77 -10.99 -3.46
C SER A 37 10.12 -9.62 -4.07
N ALA A 38 11.41 -9.27 -4.13
CA ALA A 38 11.86 -8.02 -4.74
C ALA A 38 11.55 -7.97 -6.24
N VAL A 39 11.81 -9.06 -6.97
CA VAL A 39 11.47 -9.17 -8.40
C VAL A 39 9.96 -9.06 -8.61
N ALA A 40 9.17 -9.79 -7.82
CA ALA A 40 7.71 -9.72 -7.90
C ALA A 40 7.19 -8.30 -7.65
N ALA A 41 7.74 -7.58 -6.67
CA ALA A 41 7.39 -6.20 -6.39
C ALA A 41 7.70 -5.27 -7.58
N VAL A 42 8.84 -5.44 -8.24
CA VAL A 42 9.19 -4.69 -9.46
C VAL A 42 8.21 -5.00 -10.59
N VAL A 43 7.89 -6.28 -10.82
CA VAL A 43 6.92 -6.69 -11.84
C VAL A 43 5.55 -6.07 -11.58
N ILE A 44 5.06 -6.12 -10.34
CA ILE A 44 3.79 -5.48 -9.95
C ILE A 44 3.85 -3.97 -10.18
N ALA A 45 4.93 -3.29 -9.77
CA ALA A 45 5.07 -1.85 -9.96
C ALA A 45 5.06 -1.46 -11.44
N VAL A 46 5.82 -2.18 -12.28
CA VAL A 46 5.83 -1.98 -13.74
C VAL A 46 4.44 -2.24 -14.32
N PHE A 47 3.80 -3.35 -13.94
CA PHE A 47 2.46 -3.68 -14.39
C PHE A 47 1.47 -2.57 -14.04
N VAL A 48 1.45 -2.08 -12.80
CA VAL A 48 0.57 -1.00 -12.36
C VAL A 48 0.84 0.28 -13.17
N VAL A 49 2.11 0.67 -13.35
CA VAL A 49 2.47 1.85 -14.14
C VAL A 49 2.01 1.71 -15.59
N VAL A 50 2.25 0.56 -16.22
CA VAL A 50 1.83 0.29 -17.60
C VAL A 50 0.31 0.26 -17.72
N ALA A 51 -0.37 -0.45 -16.82
CA ALA A 51 -1.82 -0.58 -16.81
C ALA A 51 -2.50 0.80 -16.66
N LEU A 52 -2.00 1.65 -15.77
CA LEU A 52 -2.50 3.01 -15.57
C LEU A 52 -2.22 3.92 -16.76
N ARG A 53 -1.03 3.85 -17.37
CA ARG A 53 -0.68 4.64 -18.57
C ARG A 53 -1.47 4.24 -19.81
N ARG A 54 -1.97 3.01 -19.86
CA ARG A 54 -2.79 2.48 -20.96
C ARG A 54 -4.28 2.73 -20.79
N GLN A 55 -4.73 3.25 -19.65
CA GLN A 55 -6.15 3.60 -19.49
C GLN A 55 -6.51 4.75 -20.44
N PRO A 56 -7.65 4.67 -21.15
CA PRO A 56 -8.15 5.81 -21.91
C PRO A 56 -8.41 6.98 -20.97
N VAL A 57 -8.18 8.20 -21.47
CA VAL A 57 -8.56 9.41 -20.73
C VAL A 57 -10.09 9.49 -20.75
N VAL A 58 -10.71 9.11 -19.63
CA VAL A 58 -12.16 9.21 -19.42
C VAL A 58 -12.42 10.38 -18.49
N GLU A 59 -13.50 11.11 -18.75
CA GLU A 59 -13.89 12.23 -17.91
C GLU A 59 -14.19 11.73 -16.49
N PRO A 60 -13.57 12.29 -15.43
CA PRO A 60 -13.74 11.77 -14.08
C PRO A 60 -15.20 11.88 -13.61
N VAL A 61 -15.85 10.74 -13.38
CA VAL A 61 -17.20 10.71 -12.81
C VAL A 61 -17.10 10.83 -11.29
N GLY A 62 -17.55 11.96 -10.74
CA GLY A 62 -17.74 12.15 -9.30
C GLY A 62 -16.49 12.52 -8.49
N VAL A 63 -15.32 12.72 -9.12
CA VAL A 63 -14.11 13.22 -8.46
C VAL A 63 -13.49 14.36 -9.27
N PRO A 64 -13.26 15.55 -8.70
CA PRO A 64 -12.61 16.64 -9.43
C PRO A 64 -11.22 16.25 -9.90
N VAL A 65 -10.83 16.67 -11.09
CA VAL A 65 -9.45 16.54 -11.58
C VAL A 65 -8.51 17.23 -10.58
N LEU A 66 -7.55 16.48 -10.02
CA LEU A 66 -6.53 17.06 -9.16
C LEU A 66 -5.60 17.96 -9.97
N SER A 67 -5.46 19.21 -9.55
CA SER A 67 -4.42 20.12 -10.06
C SER A 67 -3.02 19.58 -9.72
N ALA A 68 -1.99 20.10 -10.38
CA ALA A 68 -0.61 19.75 -10.05
C ALA A 68 -0.28 20.04 -8.57
N ALA A 69 -0.81 21.14 -8.02
CA ALA A 69 -0.67 21.49 -6.62
C ALA A 69 -1.34 20.47 -5.69
N ASP A 70 -2.55 20.01 -6.02
CA ASP A 70 -3.25 18.98 -5.24
C ASP A 70 -2.47 17.66 -5.23
N ARG A 71 -1.85 17.29 -6.35
CA ARG A 71 -1.00 16.09 -6.44
C ARG A 71 0.25 16.20 -5.57
N TRP A 72 0.87 17.37 -5.51
CA TRP A 72 2.00 17.62 -4.62
C TRP A 72 1.60 17.55 -3.16
N VAL A 73 0.46 18.13 -2.77
CA VAL A 73 -0.07 18.03 -1.41
C VAL A 73 -0.39 16.57 -1.06
N ALA A 74 -1.02 15.83 -1.96
CA ALA A 74 -1.29 14.40 -1.78
C ALA A 74 0.00 13.62 -1.56
N GLY A 75 1.00 13.83 -2.42
CA GLY A 75 2.32 13.20 -2.32
C GLY A 75 3.03 13.54 -1.01
N ALA A 76 2.99 14.81 -0.59
CA ALA A 76 3.61 15.26 0.66
C ALA A 76 2.92 14.66 1.90
N VAL A 77 1.59 14.63 1.94
CA VAL A 77 0.84 14.06 3.07
C VAL A 77 1.06 12.54 3.16
N ILE A 78 0.87 11.83 2.05
CA ILE A 78 0.97 10.37 2.01
C ILE A 78 2.42 9.93 2.24
N GLY A 79 3.36 10.54 1.52
CA GLY A 79 4.79 10.27 1.65
C GLY A 79 5.33 10.67 3.03
N GLY A 80 4.87 11.80 3.57
CA GLY A 80 5.23 12.25 4.92
C GLY A 80 4.76 11.29 6.00
N CYS A 81 3.51 10.80 5.94
CA CYS A 81 3.01 9.81 6.89
C CYS A 81 3.79 8.49 6.80
N ALA A 82 4.07 8.00 5.59
CA ALA A 82 4.90 6.82 5.36
C ALA A 82 6.31 6.98 5.97
N LEU A 83 6.95 8.12 5.72
CA LEU A 83 8.29 8.42 6.24
C LEU A 83 8.31 8.50 7.76
N VAL A 84 7.37 9.25 8.36
CA VAL A 84 7.31 9.42 9.83
C VAL A 84 7.08 8.08 10.51
N ALA A 85 6.14 7.26 10.03
CA ALA A 85 5.87 5.95 10.60
C ALA A 85 7.06 4.99 10.44
N ALA A 86 7.74 5.00 9.28
CA ALA A 86 8.96 4.23 9.07
C ALA A 86 10.08 4.66 10.04
N VAL A 87 10.39 5.96 10.11
CA VAL A 87 11.43 6.51 10.98
C VAL A 87 11.13 6.23 12.44
N GLN A 88 9.89 6.44 12.89
CA GLN A 88 9.48 6.14 14.26
C GLN A 88 9.74 4.67 14.60
N ARG A 89 9.38 3.75 13.71
CA ARG A 89 9.51 2.31 13.94
C ARG A 89 10.97 1.87 13.90
N VAL A 90 11.76 2.40 12.97
CA VAL A 90 13.21 2.17 12.88
C VAL A 90 13.93 2.70 14.11
N ALA A 91 13.57 3.89 14.61
CA ALA A 91 14.16 4.45 15.82
C ALA A 91 13.91 3.56 17.06
N ARG A 92 12.69 3.03 17.21
CA ARG A 92 12.37 2.08 18.30
C ARG A 92 13.10 0.75 18.15
N TRP A 93 13.20 0.25 16.92
CA TRP A 93 13.96 -0.97 16.62
C TRP A 93 15.45 -0.79 16.93
N TRP A 94 16.04 0.33 16.51
CA TRP A 94 17.44 0.67 16.80
C TRP A 94 17.70 0.85 18.29
N ALA A 95 16.77 1.46 19.03
CA ALA A 95 16.89 1.58 20.49
C ALA A 95 16.89 0.21 21.20
N HIS A 96 16.27 -0.81 20.61
CA HIS A 96 16.21 -2.15 21.19
C HIS A 96 17.40 -3.03 20.78
N TRP A 97 17.79 -3.01 19.50
CA TRP A 97 18.81 -3.90 18.96
C TRP A 97 20.18 -3.22 18.78
N GLY A 98 20.23 -1.92 18.48
CA GLY A 98 21.49 -1.18 18.28
C GLY A 98 22.43 -1.84 17.26
N SER A 99 23.73 -1.82 17.57
CA SER A 99 24.79 -2.29 16.68
C SER A 99 24.91 -3.82 16.56
N VAL A 100 24.15 -4.59 17.34
CA VAL A 100 24.19 -6.07 17.23
C VAL A 100 23.26 -6.60 16.14
N ALA A 101 22.33 -5.78 15.63
CA ALA A 101 21.46 -6.16 14.54
C ALA A 101 22.19 -6.16 13.19
N LYS A 102 21.81 -7.08 12.33
CA LYS A 102 22.29 -7.11 10.95
C LYS A 102 21.55 -6.06 10.13
N PRO A 103 22.20 -5.38 9.18
CA PRO A 103 21.58 -4.27 8.43
C PRO A 103 20.26 -4.63 7.73
N TYR A 104 20.09 -5.86 7.26
CA TYR A 104 18.87 -6.30 6.57
C TYR A 104 17.70 -6.63 7.51
N GLU A 105 17.93 -6.79 8.81
CA GLU A 105 16.86 -7.06 9.79
C GLU A 105 15.96 -5.84 10.02
N VAL A 106 16.40 -4.66 9.58
CA VAL A 106 15.59 -3.44 9.58
C VAL A 106 14.54 -3.42 8.46
N ILE A 107 14.72 -4.21 7.39
CA ILE A 107 13.89 -4.15 6.18
C ILE A 107 12.40 -4.38 6.51
N PRO A 108 12.01 -5.43 7.26
CA PRO A 108 10.60 -5.61 7.63
C PRO A 108 10.08 -4.43 8.44
N THR A 109 10.87 -3.91 9.37
CA THR A 109 10.51 -2.75 10.21
C THR A 109 10.21 -1.51 9.35
N VAL A 110 11.05 -1.23 8.35
CA VAL A 110 10.84 -0.14 7.39
C VAL A 110 9.57 -0.38 6.58
N CYS A 111 9.41 -1.56 5.99
CA CYS A 111 8.25 -1.90 5.16
C CYS A 111 6.93 -1.80 5.93
N PHE A 112 6.87 -2.35 7.16
CA PHE A 112 5.67 -2.25 8.00
C PHE A 112 5.39 -0.81 8.43
N GLY A 113 6.43 -0.05 8.79
CA GLY A 113 6.29 1.36 9.16
C GLY A 113 5.77 2.19 7.99
N ALA A 114 6.41 2.08 6.82
CA ALA A 114 6.01 2.77 5.61
C ALA A 114 4.58 2.37 5.17
N GLY A 115 4.26 1.07 5.17
CA GLY A 115 2.92 0.57 4.83
C GLY A 115 1.83 1.10 5.76
N ALA A 116 2.05 1.09 7.07
CA ALA A 116 1.12 1.67 8.03
C ALA A 116 0.94 3.19 7.81
N GLY A 117 2.04 3.91 7.58
CA GLY A 117 1.99 5.34 7.29
C GLY A 117 1.30 5.68 5.97
N LEU A 118 1.42 4.84 4.94
CA LEU A 118 0.67 4.99 3.68
C LEU A 118 -0.84 4.89 3.92
N VAL A 119 -1.29 3.92 4.71
CA VAL A 119 -2.72 3.77 5.05
C VAL A 119 -3.23 5.01 5.77
N VAL A 120 -2.51 5.48 6.79
CA VAL A 120 -2.86 6.71 7.52
C VAL A 120 -2.87 7.91 6.58
N GLY A 121 -1.85 8.07 5.74
CA GLY A 121 -1.73 9.19 4.81
C GLY A 121 -2.86 9.25 3.79
N VAL A 122 -3.26 8.11 3.23
CA VAL A 122 -4.41 8.03 2.30
C VAL A 122 -5.71 8.40 2.99
N LEU A 123 -5.94 7.90 4.21
CA LEU A 123 -7.13 8.23 5.00
C LEU A 123 -7.19 9.72 5.35
N LEU A 124 -6.09 10.29 5.83
CA LEU A 124 -6.00 11.72 6.16
C LEU A 124 -6.23 12.59 4.94
N TYR A 125 -5.60 12.25 3.81
CA TYR A 125 -5.81 12.97 2.57
C TYR A 125 -7.26 12.87 2.09
N GLY A 126 -7.85 11.67 2.09
CA GLY A 126 -9.23 11.42 1.66
C GLY A 126 -10.25 12.16 2.53
N VAL A 127 -10.11 12.10 3.86
CA VAL A 127 -10.95 12.84 4.81
C VAL A 127 -10.79 14.35 4.60
N GLY A 128 -9.57 14.84 4.43
CA GLY A 128 -9.29 16.24 4.16
C GLY A 128 -9.96 16.74 2.88
N VAL A 129 -9.91 15.94 1.81
CA VAL A 129 -10.63 16.25 0.55
C VAL A 129 -12.13 16.25 0.77
N ARG A 130 -12.69 15.23 1.45
CA ARG A 130 -14.14 15.10 1.69
C ARG A 130 -14.71 16.23 2.56
N ALA A 131 -13.92 16.72 3.52
CA ALA A 131 -14.28 17.84 4.38
C ALA A 131 -14.24 19.18 3.63
N ARG A 132 -13.25 19.39 2.74
CA ARG A 132 -13.13 20.61 1.94
C ARG A 132 -14.10 20.66 0.75
N ARG A 133 -14.54 19.50 0.27
CA ARG A 133 -15.47 19.37 -0.86
C ARG A 133 -16.62 18.42 -0.46
N PRO A 134 -17.59 18.90 0.33
CA PRO A 134 -18.77 18.12 0.64
C PRO A 134 -19.47 17.72 -0.66
N ALA A 135 -19.65 16.41 -0.90
CA ALA A 135 -20.49 15.96 -2.02
C ALA A 135 -21.89 16.55 -1.86
N PRO A 136 -22.56 16.98 -2.95
CA PRO A 136 -23.96 17.36 -2.90
C PRO A 136 -24.74 16.25 -2.20
N ALA A 137 -25.51 16.58 -1.17
CA ALA A 137 -26.44 15.62 -0.60
C ALA A 137 -27.28 15.08 -1.76
N ALA A 138 -27.34 13.76 -1.91
CA ALA A 138 -28.17 13.13 -2.93
C ALA A 138 -29.55 13.79 -2.84
N ALA A 139 -29.92 14.56 -3.88
CA ALA A 139 -31.21 15.21 -3.91
C ALA A 139 -32.25 14.12 -3.68
N ALA A 140 -33.01 14.25 -2.59
CA ALA A 140 -34.13 13.36 -2.35
C ALA A 140 -34.94 13.31 -3.64
N PRO A 141 -35.30 12.11 -4.15
CA PRO A 141 -36.12 12.04 -5.35
C PRO A 141 -37.35 12.91 -5.09
N ALA A 142 -37.57 13.88 -5.99
CA ALA A 142 -38.77 14.70 -6.01
C ALA A 142 -39.96 13.82 -6.40
N VAL A 143 -40.31 12.90 -5.51
CA VAL A 143 -41.65 12.34 -5.42
C VAL A 143 -42.43 13.42 -4.70
N ASP A 144 -43.36 14.05 -5.42
CA ASP A 144 -44.56 14.76 -4.91
C ASP A 144 -44.98 15.98 -5.77
N ALA A 145 -44.30 16.31 -6.86
CA ALA A 145 -44.70 17.46 -7.72
C ALA A 145 -45.69 17.10 -8.86
N GLU A 146 -45.90 15.83 -9.18
CA GLU A 146 -46.69 15.41 -10.36
C GLU A 146 -48.07 14.80 -10.02
N ALA A 147 -48.41 14.68 -8.73
CA ALA A 147 -49.71 14.13 -8.30
C ALA A 147 -50.85 15.17 -8.20
N ASP A 148 -50.55 16.47 -8.18
CA ASP A 148 -51.56 17.53 -8.00
C ASP A 148 -52.05 18.17 -9.33
N SER A 149 -51.40 17.87 -10.45
CA SER A 149 -51.78 18.43 -11.77
C SER A 149 -52.85 17.64 -12.51
N SER A 150 -53.12 16.39 -12.10
CA SER A 150 -54.10 15.50 -12.73
C SER A 150 -55.52 15.60 -12.17
N VAL A 151 -55.73 16.36 -11.08
CA VAL A 151 -57.04 16.57 -10.45
C VAL A 151 -57.77 17.84 -10.97
N ARG A 152 -57.13 18.66 -11.81
CA ARG A 152 -57.70 19.91 -12.37
C ARG A 152 -57.75 19.98 -13.90
N ARG A 153 -58.12 18.91 -14.60
CA ARG A 153 -58.50 18.99 -16.02
C ARG A 153 -59.79 18.23 -16.31
#